data_AF-A0A084G1F5-F1
#
_entry.id   AF-A0A084G1F5-F1
#
_cell.length_a   1.000
_cell.length_b   1.000
_cell.length_c   1.000
_cell.angle_alpha   90.00
_cell.angle_beta   90.00
_cell.angle_gamma   90.00
#
_symmetry.space_group_name_H-M   'P 1'
#
loop_
_entity.id
_entity.type
_entity.pdbx_description
1 polymer ?
#
loop_
_entity_poly.entity_id
_entity_poly.type
_entity_poly.pdbx_seq_one_letter_code
_entity_poly.pdbx_strand_id
1 'polypeptide(L)'
;MPFGQLVLGSPGAGKSTYCDGMHQFLGAIGRACSVVNLDPANDHTNYPCAIDIRDLVKLEEAMADDKLGPNGAMLYALEELENNFEWLEEGLKELGEDYVLFDCPGQVELYTHHPSLRKIFFKIQKLGYRAR
;
A
#
# COMPACT_ATOMS: atom_id res chain seq x y z
N MET A 1 20.10 1.49 0.15
CA MET A 1 19.09 2.59 0.24
C MET A 1 17.96 2.19 -0.67
N PRO A 2 16.90 1.58 -0.12
CA PRO A 2 15.84 1.00 -0.92
C PRO A 2 15.08 2.09 -1.68
N PHE A 3 14.64 1.75 -2.88
CA PHE A 3 13.84 2.63 -3.72
C PHE A 3 12.37 2.25 -3.56
N GLY A 4 11.53 3.24 -3.28
CA GLY A 4 10.09 3.07 -3.19
C GLY A 4 9.39 3.88 -4.29
N GLN A 5 8.42 3.29 -4.96
CA GLN A 5 7.56 3.99 -5.90
C GLN A 5 6.12 4.00 -5.39
N LEU A 6 5.57 5.19 -5.19
CA LEU A 6 4.17 5.36 -4.80
C LEU A 6 3.30 5.40 -6.05
N VAL A 7 2.46 4.37 -6.25
CA VAL A 7 1.59 4.29 -7.42
C VAL A 7 0.24 4.91 -7.09
N LEU A 8 0.04 6.16 -7.54
CA LEU A 8 -1.14 6.97 -7.26
C LEU A 8 -2.01 7.15 -8.51
N GLY A 9 -3.31 7.26 -8.31
CA GLY A 9 -4.28 7.44 -9.40
C GLY A 9 -5.71 7.14 -8.97
N SER A 10 -6.67 7.75 -9.66
CA SER A 10 -8.11 7.56 -9.39
C SER A 10 -8.54 6.08 -9.51
N PRO A 11 -9.75 5.72 -9.05
CA PRO A 11 -10.27 4.37 -9.27
C PRO A 11 -10.31 4.08 -10.77
N GLY A 12 -9.94 2.85 -11.17
CA GLY A 12 -9.88 2.45 -12.58
C GLY A 12 -8.71 2.99 -13.41
N ALA A 13 -7.80 3.79 -12.84
CA ALA A 13 -6.63 4.31 -13.56
C ALA A 13 -5.56 3.25 -13.91
N GLY A 14 -5.73 2.01 -13.45
CA GLY A 14 -4.80 0.91 -13.75
C GLY A 14 -3.59 0.79 -12.82
N LYS A 15 -3.67 1.28 -11.58
CA LYS A 15 -2.56 1.22 -10.59
C LYS A 15 -2.06 -0.20 -10.35
N SER A 16 -2.94 -1.13 -9.99
CA SER A 16 -2.58 -2.53 -9.75
C SER A 16 -2.05 -3.23 -11.01
N THR A 17 -2.62 -2.90 -12.17
CA THR A 17 -2.12 -3.38 -13.47
C THR A 17 -0.71 -2.84 -13.76
N TYR A 18 -0.44 -1.59 -13.42
CA TYR A 18 0.90 -1.00 -13.52
C TYR A 18 1.88 -1.70 -12.57
N CYS A 19 1.48 -1.95 -11.32
CA CYS A 19 2.30 -2.68 -10.35
C CYS A 19 2.67 -4.08 -10.87
N ASP A 20 1.71 -4.81 -11.43
CA ASP A 20 1.95 -6.13 -12.03
C ASP A 20 2.95 -6.05 -13.21
N GLY A 21 2.68 -5.16 -14.17
CA GLY A 21 3.56 -4.98 -15.32
C GLY A 21 4.96 -4.53 -14.94
N MET A 22 5.09 -3.63 -13.96
CA MET A 22 6.39 -3.15 -13.47
C MET A 22 7.14 -4.24 -12.69
N HIS A 23 6.45 -5.02 -11.86
CA HIS A 23 7.04 -6.17 -11.18
C HIS A 23 7.61 -7.18 -12.19
N GLN A 24 6.85 -7.52 -13.23
CA GLN A 24 7.30 -8.40 -14.30
C GLN A 24 8.50 -7.81 -15.08
N PHE A 25 8.42 -6.52 -15.44
CA PHE A 25 9.49 -5.84 -16.17
C PHE A 25 10.79 -5.78 -15.37
N LEU A 26 10.73 -5.39 -14.10
CA LEU A 26 11.89 -5.32 -13.22
C LEU A 26 12.52 -6.70 -13.03
N GLY A 27 11.69 -7.73 -12.81
CA GLY A 27 12.15 -9.12 -12.76
C GLY A 27 12.86 -9.55 -14.05
N ALA A 28 12.30 -9.21 -15.22
CA ALA A 28 12.88 -9.55 -16.52
C ALA A 28 14.25 -8.91 -16.78
N ILE A 29 14.53 -7.73 -16.20
CA ILE A 29 15.84 -7.07 -16.29
C ILE A 29 16.78 -7.44 -15.14
N GLY A 30 16.43 -8.43 -14.31
CA GLY A 30 17.25 -8.91 -13.19
C GLY A 30 17.25 -8.01 -11.96
N ARG A 31 16.24 -7.15 -11.80
CA ARG A 31 16.07 -6.29 -10.63
C ARG A 31 14.99 -6.87 -9.72
N ALA A 32 15.35 -7.24 -8.49
CA ALA A 32 14.40 -7.68 -7.49
C ALA A 32 13.37 -6.59 -7.20
N CYS A 33 12.10 -6.98 -7.17
CA CYS A 33 10.98 -6.09 -6.99
C CYS A 33 9.92 -6.76 -6.12
N SER A 34 9.44 -6.01 -5.13
CA SER A 34 8.38 -6.43 -4.22
C SER A 34 7.23 -5.43 -4.30
N VAL A 35 6.00 -5.95 -4.30
CA VAL A 35 4.78 -5.12 -4.32
C VAL A 35 4.14 -5.13 -2.94
N VAL A 36 3.87 -3.94 -2.41
CA VAL A 36 3.16 -3.70 -1.16
C VAL A 36 1.77 -3.17 -1.51
N ASN A 37 0.72 -3.91 -1.15
CA ASN A 37 -0.65 -3.46 -1.29
C ASN A 37 -1.07 -2.63 -0.08
N LEU A 38 -1.36 -1.35 -0.31
CA LEU A 38 -1.92 -0.43 0.68
C LEU A 38 -3.40 -0.12 0.41
N ASP A 39 -4.01 -0.71 -0.63
CA ASP A 39 -5.43 -0.58 -0.92
C ASP A 39 -6.22 -1.73 -0.25
N PRO A 40 -6.94 -1.47 0.85
CA PRO A 40 -7.68 -2.52 1.55
C PRO A 40 -8.90 -3.02 0.76
N ALA A 41 -9.34 -2.29 -0.28
CA ALA A 41 -10.41 -2.73 -1.19
C ALA A 41 -9.91 -3.55 -2.39
N ASN A 42 -8.60 -3.75 -2.51
CA ASN A 42 -8.03 -4.54 -3.60
C ASN A 42 -8.05 -6.03 -3.24
N ASP A 43 -9.15 -6.70 -3.58
CA ASP A 43 -9.39 -8.11 -3.28
C ASP A 43 -8.61 -9.08 -4.19
N HIS A 44 -8.29 -8.65 -5.41
CA HIS A 44 -7.68 -9.47 -6.46
C HIS A 44 -6.43 -8.81 -7.07
N THR A 45 -5.27 -9.11 -6.50
CA THR A 45 -3.97 -8.74 -7.08
C THR A 45 -3.48 -9.83 -8.03
N ASN A 46 -2.97 -9.45 -9.20
CA ASN A 46 -2.38 -10.38 -10.18
C ASN A 46 -0.86 -10.57 -9.98
N TYR A 47 -0.26 -9.81 -9.06
CA TYR A 47 1.15 -9.87 -8.71
C TYR A 47 1.35 -10.63 -7.39
N PRO A 48 2.56 -11.20 -7.14
CA PRO A 48 2.94 -11.67 -5.82
C PRO A 48 2.99 -10.48 -4.85
N CYS A 49 2.05 -10.42 -3.93
CA CYS A 49 1.99 -9.37 -2.92
C CYS A 49 2.92 -9.72 -1.77
N ALA A 50 3.91 -8.88 -1.49
CA ALA A 50 4.90 -9.10 -0.45
C ALA A 50 4.39 -8.68 0.94
N ILE A 51 3.63 -7.58 0.99
CA ILE A 51 2.97 -7.07 2.20
C ILE A 51 1.58 -6.61 1.78
N ASP A 52 0.54 -7.05 2.49
CA ASP A 52 -0.83 -6.71 2.18
C ASP A 52 -1.54 -6.12 3.40
N ILE A 53 -2.03 -4.88 3.29
CA ILE A 53 -2.79 -4.21 4.36
C ILE A 53 -3.99 -5.04 4.84
N ARG A 54 -4.53 -5.93 3.98
CA ARG A 54 -5.65 -6.82 4.32
C ARG A 54 -5.29 -7.87 5.38
N ASP A 55 -4.00 -8.16 5.58
CA ASP A 55 -3.53 -9.02 6.65
C ASP A 55 -3.55 -8.32 8.02
N LEU A 56 -3.50 -6.98 8.02
CA LEU A 56 -3.65 -6.15 9.21
C LEU A 56 -5.13 -5.87 9.52
N VAL A 57 -5.92 -5.55 8.51
CA VAL A 57 -7.31 -5.11 8.65
C VAL A 57 -8.15 -5.51 7.44
N LYS A 58 -9.24 -6.25 7.67
CA LYS A 58 -10.21 -6.59 6.63
C LYS A 58 -11.36 -5.59 6.64
N LEU A 59 -11.70 -5.06 5.46
CA LEU A 59 -12.76 -4.07 5.34
C LEU A 59 -14.12 -4.61 5.79
N GLU A 60 -14.43 -5.86 5.48
CA GLU A 60 -15.72 -6.47 5.84
C GLU A 60 -15.88 -6.55 7.36
N GLU A 61 -14.80 -6.87 8.08
CA GLU A 61 -14.77 -6.94 9.54
C GLU A 61 -14.91 -5.52 10.13
N ALA A 62 -14.15 -4.55 9.62
CA ALA A 62 -14.26 -3.14 10.03
C ALA A 62 -15.66 -2.55 9.79
N MET A 63 -16.30 -2.88 8.66
CA MET A 63 -17.68 -2.47 8.37
C MET A 63 -18.68 -3.08 9.35
N ALA A 64 -18.50 -4.35 9.70
CA ALA A 64 -19.41 -5.07 10.59
C ALA A 64 -19.30 -4.62 12.05
N ASP A 65 -18.07 -4.54 12.56
CA ASP A 65 -17.79 -4.28 13.98
C ASP A 65 -18.08 -2.82 14.35
N ASP A 66 -17.64 -1.88 13.53
CA ASP A 66 -17.79 -0.44 13.79
C ASP A 66 -19.00 0.18 13.07
N LYS A 67 -19.82 -0.63 12.39
CA LYS A 67 -21.01 -0.21 11.62
C LYS A 67 -20.69 0.88 10.60
N LEU A 68 -19.52 0.76 9.96
CA LEU A 68 -19.03 1.70 8.96
C LEU A 68 -19.58 1.38 7.57
N GLY A 69 -19.81 2.41 6.77
CA GLY A 69 -19.96 2.25 5.32
C GLY A 69 -18.60 1.99 4.65
N PRO A 70 -18.57 1.61 3.36
CA PRO A 70 -17.34 1.26 2.64
C PRO A 70 -16.24 2.32 2.76
N ASN A 71 -16.57 3.59 2.54
CA ASN A 71 -15.61 4.70 2.65
C ASN A 71 -15.10 4.91 4.09
N GLY A 72 -15.94 4.64 5.10
CA GLY A 72 -15.55 4.72 6.50
C GLY A 72 -14.57 3.61 6.86
N ALA A 73 -14.82 2.39 6.40
CA ALA A 73 -13.92 1.26 6.60
C ALA A 73 -12.57 1.44 5.89
N MET A 74 -12.55 2.04 4.70
CA MET A 74 -11.30 2.43 4.02
C MET A 74 -10.46 3.39 4.87
N LEU A 75 -11.11 4.39 5.48
CA LEU A 75 -10.44 5.36 6.33
C LEU A 75 -9.88 4.69 7.59
N TYR A 76 -10.72 3.90 8.24
CA TYR A 76 -10.35 3.10 9.42
C TYR A 76 -9.14 2.21 9.14
N ALA A 77 -9.11 1.52 8.00
CA ALA A 77 -7.99 0.67 7.63
C ALA A 77 -6.65 1.45 7.51
N LEU A 78 -6.70 2.67 6.97
CA LEU A 78 -5.51 3.53 6.90
C LEU A 78 -5.10 4.08 8.26
N GLU A 79 -6.05 4.38 9.14
CA GLU A 79 -5.76 4.78 10.53
C GLU A 79 -5.12 3.62 11.30
N GLU A 80 -5.63 2.40 11.12
CA GLU A 80 -5.08 1.21 11.77
C GLU A 80 -3.65 0.93 11.29
N LEU A 81 -3.39 1.08 9.99
CA LEU A 81 -2.03 1.01 9.45
C LEU A 81 -1.13 2.15 10.00
N GLU A 82 -1.65 3.37 10.15
CA GLU A 82 -0.88 4.48 10.72
C GLU A 82 -0.48 4.20 12.18
N ASN A 83 -1.43 3.67 12.97
CA ASN A 83 -1.28 3.35 14.39
C ASN A 83 -0.34 2.17 14.59
N ASN A 84 -0.43 1.15 13.73
CA ASN A 84 0.40 -0.05 13.76
C ASN A 84 1.53 0.00 12.71
N PHE A 85 2.09 1.19 12.46
CA PHE A 85 3.11 1.37 11.42
C PHE A 85 4.33 0.46 11.59
N GLU A 86 4.64 0.02 12.81
CA GLU A 86 5.71 -0.94 13.10
C GLU A 86 5.53 -2.25 12.32
N TRP A 87 4.30 -2.72 12.12
CA TRP A 87 4.01 -3.90 11.28
C TRP A 87 4.50 -3.70 9.83
N LEU A 88 4.22 -2.54 9.24
CA LEU A 88 4.69 -2.22 7.90
C LEU A 88 6.22 -2.03 7.87
N GLU A 89 6.78 -1.40 8.89
CA GLU A 89 8.22 -1.21 9.02
C GLU A 89 8.98 -2.55 9.09
N GLU A 90 8.48 -3.49 9.89
CA GLU A 90 9.05 -4.84 10.01
C GLU A 90 8.97 -5.58 8.67
N GLY A 91 7.79 -5.61 8.04
CA GLY A 91 7.64 -6.20 6.72
C GLY A 91 8.59 -5.58 5.69
N LEU A 92 8.73 -4.25 5.67
CA LEU A 92 9.65 -3.56 4.76
C LEU A 92 11.13 -3.85 5.04
N LYS A 93 11.52 -4.20 6.28
CA LYS A 93 12.90 -4.62 6.61
C LYS A 93 13.21 -6.00 6.03
N GLU A 94 12.23 -6.90 6.01
CA GLU A 94 12.40 -8.26 5.46
C GLU A 94 12.60 -8.26 3.94
N LEU A 95 12.13 -7.22 3.24
CA LEU A 95 12.33 -7.06 1.79
C LEU A 95 13.75 -6.63 1.40
N GLY A 96 14.61 -6.27 2.37
CA GLY A 96 16.01 -5.92 2.12
C GLY A 96 16.20 -4.71 1.19
N GLU A 97 16.84 -4.94 0.03
CA GLU A 97 17.18 -3.88 -0.94
C GLU A 97 16.32 -3.94 -2.22
N ASP A 98 15.19 -4.62 -2.17
CA ASP A 98 14.23 -4.71 -3.28
C ASP A 98 13.76 -3.32 -3.75
N TYR A 99 13.40 -3.26 -5.03
CA TYR A 99 12.59 -2.14 -5.53
C TYR A 99 11.16 -2.33 -5.06
N VAL A 100 10.64 -1.41 -4.25
CA VAL A 100 9.31 -1.54 -3.65
C VAL A 100 8.29 -0.71 -4.41
N LEU A 101 7.26 -1.36 -4.93
CA LEU A 101 6.07 -0.73 -5.50
C LEU A 101 4.99 -0.67 -4.43
N PHE A 102 4.48 0.52 -4.11
CA PHE A 102 3.35 0.69 -3.21
C PHE A 102 2.08 0.92 -4.04
N ASP A 103 1.22 -0.11 -4.14
CA ASP A 103 -0.11 0.04 -4.75
C ASP A 103 -1.02 0.73 -3.75
N CYS A 104 -1.37 1.99 -4.03
CA CYS A 104 -2.07 2.85 -3.08
C CYS A 104 -3.58 2.89 -3.36
N PRO A 105 -4.43 3.19 -2.36
CA PRO A 105 -5.86 3.31 -2.53
C PRO A 105 -6.26 4.24 -3.69
N GLY A 106 -7.30 3.91 -4.43
CA GLY A 106 -7.76 4.73 -5.56
C GLY A 106 -8.60 5.95 -5.22
N GLN A 107 -9.21 5.97 -4.04
CA GLN A 107 -10.22 6.95 -3.63
C GLN A 107 -9.54 8.29 -3.34
N VAL A 108 -9.90 9.31 -4.12
CA VAL A 108 -9.26 10.64 -4.08
C VAL A 108 -9.45 11.31 -2.71
N GLU A 109 -10.59 11.03 -2.08
CA GLU A 109 -10.98 11.56 -0.78
C GLU A 109 -9.99 11.20 0.34
N LEU A 110 -9.31 10.04 0.22
CA LEU A 110 -8.30 9.60 1.18
C LEU A 110 -7.03 10.46 1.13
N TYR A 111 -6.77 11.12 0.00
CA TYR A 111 -5.61 12.00 -0.18
C TYR A 111 -5.90 13.45 0.17
N THR A 112 -7.16 13.88 0.04
CA THR A 112 -7.57 15.29 0.22
C THR A 112 -8.11 15.58 1.61
N HIS A 113 -8.82 14.63 2.23
CA HIS A 113 -9.56 14.86 3.47
C HIS A 113 -8.95 14.18 4.69
N HIS A 114 -7.95 13.30 4.53
CA HIS A 114 -7.33 12.61 5.65
C HIS A 114 -5.79 12.66 5.66
N PRO A 115 -5.14 12.91 6.82
CA PRO A 115 -3.69 13.01 6.88
C PRO A 115 -2.98 11.64 6.93
N SER A 116 -3.67 10.53 7.21
CA SER A 116 -3.00 9.24 7.49
C SER A 116 -2.11 8.78 6.37
N LEU A 117 -2.58 8.80 5.13
CA LEU A 117 -1.78 8.35 4.00
C LEU A 117 -0.51 9.20 3.81
N ARG A 118 -0.62 10.52 3.97
CA ARG A 118 0.53 11.43 3.96
C ARG A 118 1.51 11.13 5.10
N LYS A 119 1.01 10.82 6.30
CA LYS A 119 1.86 10.48 7.46
C LYS A 119 2.55 9.14 7.25
N ILE A 120 1.86 8.13 6.71
CA ILE A 120 2.44 6.82 6.34
C ILE A 120 3.60 7.03 5.36
N PHE A 121 3.39 7.79 4.28
CA PHE A 121 4.46 8.08 3.31
C PHE A 121 5.63 8.84 3.92
N PHE A 122 5.36 9.79 4.83
CA PHE A 122 6.42 10.49 5.55
C PHE A 122 7.22 9.57 6.48
N LYS A 123 6.54 8.62 7.16
CA LYS A 123 7.22 7.60 7.97
C LYS A 123 8.07 6.68 7.08
N ILE A 124 7.57 6.23 5.92
CA ILE A 124 8.34 5.44 4.93
C ILE A 124 9.60 6.20 4.48
N GLN A 125 9.49 7.50 4.18
CA GLN A 125 10.66 8.33 3.83
C GLN A 125 11.67 8.41 4.97
N LYS A 126 11.23 8.49 6.23
CA LYS A 126 12.10 8.48 7.40
C LYS A 126 12.85 7.15 7.61
N LEU A 127 12.32 6.04 7.09
CA LEU A 127 13.03 4.75 7.07
C LEU A 127 14.19 4.72 6.05
N GLY A 128 14.42 5.81 5.30
CA GLY A 128 15.51 5.91 4.33
C GLY A 128 15.13 5.46 2.92
N TYR A 129 13.85 5.15 2.67
CA TYR A 129 13.33 4.91 1.33
C TYR A 129 13.38 6.19 0.50
N ARG A 130 13.92 6.10 -0.72
CA ARG A 130 13.74 7.16 -1.73
C ARG A 130 12.36 7.01 -2.36
N ALA A 131 11.31 7.31 -1.60
CA ALA A 131 9.93 7.23 -2.06
C ALA A 131 9.64 8.34 -3.08
N ARG A 132 9.30 7.98 -4.31
CA ARG A 132 8.96 8.88 -5.42
C ARG A 132 7.64 8.53 -6.08
#